data_AF-A0A497A511-F1
#
_entry.id   AF-A0A497A511-F1
#
_cell.length_a   1.000
_cell.length_b   1.000
_cell.length_c   1.000
_cell.angle_alpha   90.00
_cell.angle_beta   90.00
_cell.angle_gamma   90.00
#
_symmetry.space_group_name_H-M   'P 1'
#
loop_
_entity.id
_entity.type
_entity.pdbx_description
1 polymer ?
#
loop_
_entity_poly.entity_id
_entity_poly.type
_entity_poly.pdbx_seq_one_letter_code
_entity_poly.pdbx_strand_id
1 'polypeptide(L)'
;MWPLGLLGKGRAMGWSALLYGPRYVTASAICQKPTRVISIEGTSLRLLLEKQPEVGFRIMDRLACMLGERLRAAYNTMEAHL
;
A
#
# COMPACT_ATOMS: atom_id res chain seq x y z
N MET A 1 6.15 6.53 19.52
CA MET A 1 6.09 5.30 18.70
C MET A 1 6.73 5.62 17.36
N TRP A 2 7.79 4.90 16.98
CA TRP A 2 8.49 5.11 15.71
C TRP A 2 7.62 4.60 14.54
N PRO A 3 7.59 5.31 13.39
CA PRO A 3 6.81 4.86 12.24
C PRO A 3 7.48 3.66 11.55
N LEU A 4 6.67 2.71 11.07
CA LEU A 4 7.14 1.60 10.20
C LEU A 4 7.72 2.09 8.86
N GLY A 5 7.37 3.31 8.46
CA GLY A 5 7.87 3.95 7.25
C GLY A 5 7.24 5.32 7.03
N LEU A 6 7.88 6.13 6.19
CA LEU A 6 7.39 7.44 5.78
C LEU A 6 6.85 7.39 4.35
N LEU A 7 5.71 8.03 4.11
CA LEU A 7 5.05 8.09 2.80
C LEU A 7 5.09 9.52 2.27
N GLY A 8 5.54 9.65 1.02
CA GLY A 8 5.57 10.92 0.28
C GLY A 8 4.71 10.87 -0.98
N LYS A 9 4.81 11.92 -1.80
CA LYS A 9 4.14 12.01 -3.10
C LYS A 9 4.48 10.80 -3.98
N GLY A 10 3.49 10.28 -4.70
CA GLY A 10 3.64 9.13 -5.60
C GLY A 10 3.68 7.77 -4.90
N ARG A 11 3.60 7.71 -3.57
CA ARG A 11 3.49 6.46 -2.80
C ARG A 11 2.03 6.15 -2.47
N ALA A 12 1.63 4.88 -2.51
CA ALA A 12 0.25 4.45 -2.22
C ALA A 12 0.18 3.60 -0.94
N MET A 13 -0.92 3.65 -0.20
CA MET A 13 -1.15 2.85 1.02
C MET A 13 -2.49 2.13 0.97
N GLY A 14 -2.79 1.27 1.95
CA GLY A 14 -4.10 0.61 2.04
C GLY A 14 -4.32 -0.53 1.05
N TRP A 15 -3.25 -1.12 0.50
CA TRP A 15 -3.32 -2.27 -0.42
C TRP A 15 -4.00 -3.51 0.20
N SER A 16 -4.06 -3.57 1.53
CA SER A 16 -4.76 -4.63 2.25
C SER A 16 -6.22 -4.75 1.84
N ALA A 17 -6.89 -3.64 1.56
CA ALA A 17 -8.27 -3.62 1.09
C ALA A 17 -8.44 -4.33 -0.26
N LEU A 18 -7.41 -4.32 -1.11
CA LEU A 18 -7.40 -4.97 -2.42
C LEU A 18 -7.02 -6.46 -2.34
N LEU A 19 -6.09 -6.82 -1.45
CA LEU A 19 -5.57 -8.19 -1.34
C LEU A 19 -6.38 -9.10 -0.41
N TYR A 20 -6.83 -8.57 0.74
CA TYR A 20 -7.50 -9.35 1.79
C TYR A 20 -8.99 -9.02 1.92
N GLY A 21 -9.43 -7.94 1.27
CA GLY A 21 -10.82 -7.49 1.27
C GLY A 21 -11.12 -6.36 2.26
N PRO A 22 -12.38 -5.91 2.30
CA PRO A 22 -12.78 -4.75 3.09
C PRO A 22 -12.56 -4.98 4.59
N ARG A 23 -12.18 -3.91 5.30
CA ARG A 23 -11.88 -3.88 6.75
C ARG A 23 -10.58 -4.54 7.19
N TYR A 24 -9.75 -5.05 6.29
CA TYR A 24 -8.40 -5.50 6.64
C TYR A 24 -7.40 -4.35 6.57
N VAL A 25 -6.70 -4.07 7.67
CA VAL A 25 -5.69 -3.01 7.78
C VAL A 25 -4.46 -3.57 8.46
N THR A 26 -3.32 -3.54 7.77
CA THR A 26 -2.03 -4.05 8.29
C THR A 26 -1.24 -2.98 9.05
N ALA A 27 -1.52 -1.70 8.81
CA ALA A 27 -0.88 -0.59 9.48
C ALA A 27 -1.78 0.66 9.44
N SER A 28 -1.70 1.47 10.50
CA SER A 28 -2.31 2.80 10.53
C SER A 28 -1.38 3.83 9.91
N ALA A 29 -1.95 4.92 9.38
CA ALA A 29 -1.21 6.05 8.85
C ALA A 29 -1.71 7.36 9.46
N ILE A 30 -0.80 8.27 9.77
CA ILE A 30 -1.10 9.59 10.32
C ILE A 30 -0.46 10.63 9.41
N CYS A 31 -1.23 11.65 9.01
CA CYS A 31 -0.72 12.75 8.20
C CYS A 31 0.13 13.69 9.08
N GLN A 32 1.41 13.84 8.77
CA GLN A 32 2.31 14.76 9.48
C GLN A 32 2.21 16.21 8.98
N LYS A 33 1.61 16.41 7.79
CA LYS A 33 1.42 17.70 7.12
C LYS A 33 0.08 17.67 6.35
N PRO A 34 -0.51 18.83 5.99
CA PRO A 34 -1.67 18.87 5.10
C PRO A 34 -1.42 18.04 3.84
N THR A 35 -2.22 17.00 3.63
CA THR A 35 -1.99 15.98 2.60
C THR A 35 -3.26 15.78 1.79
N ARG A 36 -3.12 15.66 0.47
CA ARG A 36 -4.18 15.24 -0.44
C ARG A 36 -3.87 13.84 -0.96
N VAL A 37 -4.89 12.99 -0.97
CA VAL A 37 -4.79 11.61 -1.46
C VAL A 37 -5.86 11.35 -2.52
N ILE A 38 -5.57 10.41 -3.41
CA ILE A 38 -6.58 9.81 -4.28
C ILE A 38 -7.05 8.55 -3.55
N SER A 39 -8.33 8.49 -3.22
CA SER A 39 -8.95 7.30 -2.62
C SER A 39 -9.59 6.46 -3.71
N ILE A 40 -9.36 5.15 -3.66
CA ILE A 40 -9.95 4.17 -4.57
C ILE A 40 -10.64 3.12 -3.71
N GLU A 41 -11.91 2.82 -4.02
CA GLU A 41 -12.65 1.80 -3.29
C GLU A 41 -12.11 0.41 -3.64
N GLY A 42 -11.65 -0.32 -2.64
CA GLY A 42 -10.89 -1.57 -2.81
C GLY A 42 -11.70 -2.69 -3.45
N THR A 43 -12.99 -2.81 -3.11
CA THR A 43 -13.88 -3.87 -3.63
C THR A 43 -14.14 -3.67 -5.12
N SER A 44 -14.42 -2.44 -5.53
CA SER A 44 -14.66 -2.03 -6.92
C SER A 44 -13.39 -2.19 -7.74
N LEU A 45 -12.24 -1.81 -7.19
CA LEU A 45 -10.95 -2.03 -7.84
C LEU A 45 -10.71 -3.54 -8.03
N ARG A 46 -10.93 -4.36 -6.99
CA ARG A 46 -10.79 -5.82 -7.07
C ARG A 46 -11.65 -6.42 -8.19
N LEU A 47 -12.94 -6.07 -8.22
CA LEU A 47 -13.87 -6.51 -9.26
C LEU A 47 -13.42 -6.09 -10.67
N LEU A 48 -12.83 -4.90 -10.81
CA LEU A 48 -12.26 -4.44 -12.07
C LEU A 48 -11.06 -5.30 -12.50
N LEU A 49 -10.13 -5.61 -11.57
CA LEU A 49 -8.95 -6.41 -11.87
C LEU A 49 -9.33 -7.84 -12.30
N GLU A 50 -10.36 -8.40 -11.67
CA GLU A 50 -10.90 -9.73 -12.00
C GLU A 50 -11.58 -9.75 -13.38
N LYS A 51 -12.32 -8.68 -13.72
CA LYS A 51 -12.98 -8.55 -15.03
C LYS A 51 -12.03 -8.20 -16.17
N GLN A 52 -10.91 -7.53 -15.90
CA GLN A 52 -9.94 -7.08 -16.91
C GLN A 52 -8.53 -7.55 -16.55
N PRO A 53 -8.16 -8.81 -16.85
CA PRO A 53 -6.90 -9.40 -16.42
C PRO A 53 -5.64 -8.67 -16.91
N GLU A 54 -5.64 -8.09 -18.10
CA GLU A 54 -4.50 -7.31 -18.62
C GLU A 54 -4.23 -6.04 -17.79
N VAL A 55 -5.29 -5.38 -17.32
CA VAL A 55 -5.20 -4.24 -16.42
C VAL A 55 -4.85 -4.72 -15.01
N GLY A 56 -5.48 -5.82 -14.59
CA GLY A 56 -5.21 -6.56 -13.35
C GLY A 56 -3.72 -6.84 -13.17
N PHE A 57 -3.10 -7.49 -14.15
CA PHE A 57 -1.68 -7.83 -14.12
C PHE A 57 -0.80 -6.60 -13.93
N ARG A 58 -1.02 -5.53 -14.71
CA ARG A 58 -0.22 -4.29 -14.61
C ARG A 58 -0.34 -3.61 -13.24
N ILE A 59 -1.53 -3.66 -12.63
CA ILE A 59 -1.75 -3.10 -11.28
C ILE A 59 -1.09 -3.97 -10.22
N MET A 60 -1.24 -5.29 -10.32
CA MET A 60 -0.67 -6.24 -9.38
C MET A 60 0.86 -6.28 -9.42
N ASP A 61 1.46 -6.17 -10.61
CA ASP A 61 2.92 -6.06 -10.80
C ASP A 61 3.49 -4.83 -10.07
N ARG A 62 2.89 -3.66 -10.30
CA ARG A 62 3.26 -2.42 -9.58
C ARG A 62 3.06 -2.54 -8.07
N LEU A 63 1.98 -3.19 -7.64
CA LEU A 63 1.72 -3.45 -6.23
C LEU A 63 2.81 -4.34 -5.62
N ALA A 64 3.21 -5.41 -6.31
CA ALA A 64 4.26 -6.32 -5.85
C ALA A 64 5.60 -5.60 -5.66
N CYS A 65 6.02 -4.77 -6.64
CA CYS A 65 7.22 -3.94 -6.49
C CYS A 65 7.14 -3.03 -5.26
N MET A 66 6.00 -2.35 -5.09
CA MET A 66 5.77 -1.44 -3.98
C MET A 66 5.79 -2.15 -2.61
N LEU A 67 5.29 -3.38 -2.53
CA LEU A 67 5.36 -4.20 -1.30
C LEU A 67 6.79 -4.61 -0.99
N GLY A 68 7.57 -5.02 -2.00
CA GLY A 68 8.98 -5.35 -1.84
C GLY A 68 9.82 -4.19 -1.31
N GLU A 69 9.60 -2.98 -1.83
CA GLU A 69 10.26 -1.77 -1.34
C GLU A 69 9.92 -1.47 0.12
N ARG A 70 8.66 -1.69 0.53
CA ARG A 70 8.23 -1.49 1.92
C ARG A 70 8.82 -2.50 2.87
N LEU A 71 8.85 -3.76 2.47
CA LEU A 71 9.44 -4.83 3.27
C LEU A 71 10.91 -4.53 3.55
N ARG A 72 11.65 -4.13 2.52
CA ARG A 72 13.06 -3.72 2.65
C ARG A 72 13.22 -2.49 3.58
N ALA A 73 12.37 -1.48 3.43
CA ALA A 73 12.41 -0.30 4.29
C ALA A 73 12.12 -0.65 5.77
N ALA A 74 11.17 -1.55 6.02
CA ALA A 74 10.85 -2.02 7.37
C ALA A 74 12.03 -2.77 8.00
N TYR A 75 12.66 -3.69 7.27
CA TYR A 75 13.84 -4.40 7.75
C TYR A 75 15.01 -3.47 8.05
N ASN A 76 15.31 -2.52 7.16
CA ASN A 76 16.37 -1.55 7.40
C ASN A 76 16.13 -0.72 8.67
N THR A 77 14.85 -0.37 8.94
CA THR A 77 14.48 0.38 10.14
C THR A 77 14.64 -0.47 11.40
N MET A 78 14.33 -1.77 11.32
CA MET A 78 14.52 -2.69 12.44
C MET A 78 16.01 -2.94 12.73
N GLU A 79 16.83 -3.16 11.71
CA GLU A 79 18.28 -3.36 11.86
C GLU A 79 18.98 -2.13 12.43
N ALA A 80 18.56 -0.91 12.06
CA ALA A 80 19.13 0.33 12.58
C ALA A 80 18.80 0.60 14.07
N HIS A 81 17.94 -0.21 14.68
CA HIS A 81 17.50 -0.08 16.07
C HIS A 81 17.80 -1.32 16.92
N LEU A 82 18.63 -2.24 16.41
CA LEU A 82 19.35 -3.25 17.19
C LEU A 82 20.73 -2.71 17.58
#